data_AF-A0A2K4FD92-F1
#
_entry.id   AF-A0A2K4FD92-F1
#
_cell.length_a   1.000
_cell.length_b   1.000
_cell.length_c   1.000
_cell.angle_alpha   90.00
_cell.angle_beta   90.00
_cell.angle_gamma   90.00
#
_symmetry.space_group_name_H-M   'P 1'
#
loop_
_entity.id
_entity.type
_entity.pdbx_description
1 polymer ?
#
loop_
_entity_poly.entity_id
_entity_poly.type
_entity_poly.pdbx_seq_one_letter_code
_entity_poly.pdbx_strand_id
1 'polypeptide(L)' 'MKRITLLILGLITLSSAWSTLKMIVALFITKRAITVSYSPLPFSLDNPHKLIIFVSIIIYIILTLILAAVTAHYAKSRR' A
#
# COMPACT_ATOMS: atom_id res chain seq x y z
N MET A 1 7.25 20.39 -14.08
CA MET A 1 7.16 18.91 -14.15
C MET A 1 7.63 18.20 -12.88
N LYS A 2 8.86 18.43 -12.38
CA LYS A 2 9.40 17.76 -11.15
C LYS A 2 8.57 17.93 -9.85
N ARG A 3 7.67 18.93 -9.76
CA ARG A 3 6.77 19.19 -8.58
C ARG A 3 5.54 18.29 -8.62
N ILE A 4 5.02 18.09 -9.83
CA ILE A 4 3.84 17.29 -10.10
C ILE A 4 4.19 15.80 -9.93
N THR A 5 5.34 15.34 -10.43
CA THR A 5 5.78 13.95 -10.25
C THR A 5 5.98 13.57 -8.78
N LEU A 6 6.51 14.49 -7.97
CA LEU A 6 6.72 14.27 -6.54
C LEU A 6 5.40 14.22 -5.76
N LEU A 7 4.44 15.07 -6.13
CA LEU A 7 3.07 15.02 -5.60
C LEU A 7 2.37 13.70 -5.95
N ILE A 8 2.49 13.23 -7.20
CA ILE A 8 1.90 11.97 -7.65
C ILE A 8 2.54 10.78 -6.89
N LEU A 9 3.86 10.72 -6.78
CA LEU A 9 4.54 9.68 -6.00
C LEU A 9 4.12 9.70 -4.52
N GLY A 10 3.99 10.88 -3.93
CA GLY A 10 3.51 11.05 -2.55
C GLY A 10 2.10 10.48 -2.38
N LEU A 11 1.18 10.80 -3.30
CA LEU A 11 -0.19 10.28 -3.29
C LEU A 11 -0.24 8.75 -3.43
N ILE A 12 0.56 8.17 -4.33
CA ILE A 12 0.66 6.71 -4.51
C ILE A 12 1.21 6.04 -3.24
N THR A 13 2.20 6.67 -2.61
CA THR A 13 2.78 6.14 -1.35
C THR A 13 1.73 6.17 -0.23
N LEU A 14 0.96 7.26 -0.13
CA LEU A 14 -0.11 7.40 0.87
C LEU A 14 -1.23 6.37 0.65
N SER A 15 -1.67 6.17 -0.60
CA SER A 15 -2.72 5.19 -0.93
C SER A 15 -2.27 3.74 -0.67
N SER A 16 -1.00 3.45 -0.93
CA SER A 16 -0.38 2.14 -0.61
C SER A 16 -0.35 1.89 0.89
N ALA A 17 0.07 2.89 1.68
CA ALA A 17 0.09 2.80 3.14
C ALA A 17 -1.32 2.60 3.72
N TRP A 18 -2.32 3.34 3.19
CA TRP A 18 -3.72 3.19 3.61
C TRP A 18 -4.29 1.80 3.33
N SER A 19 -3.97 1.22 2.16
CA SER A 19 -4.41 -0.14 1.82
C SER A 19 -3.77 -1.18 2.71
N THR A 20 -2.48 -1.00 3.05
CA THR A 20 -1.77 -1.87 3.99
C THR A 20 -2.44 -1.86 5.37
N LEU A 21 -2.85 -0.68 5.86
CA LEU A 21 -3.63 -0.56 7.10
C LEU A 21 -4.97 -1.30 7.04
N LYS A 22 -5.73 -1.15 5.94
CA LYS A 22 -6.99 -1.89 5.75
C LYS A 22 -6.78 -3.41 5.76
N MET A 23 -5.69 -3.89 5.16
CA MET A 23 -5.32 -5.31 5.18
C MET A 23 -4.99 -5.82 6.58
N ILE A 24 -4.27 -5.01 7.38
CA ILE A 24 -4.00 -5.34 8.78
C ILE A 24 -5.29 -5.43 9.57
N VAL A 25 -6.21 -4.47 9.40
CA VAL A 25 -7.53 -4.50 10.05
C VAL A 25 -8.36 -5.72 9.62
N ALA A 26 -8.27 -6.11 8.34
CA ALA A 26 -8.91 -7.32 7.82
C ALA A 26 -8.43 -8.61 8.51
N LEU A 27 -7.18 -8.69 9.00
CA LEU A 27 -6.72 -9.85 9.77
C LEU A 27 -7.45 -10.00 11.12
N PHE A 28 -7.86 -8.90 11.74
CA PHE A 28 -8.52 -8.91 13.05
C PHE A 28 -10.04 -9.14 12.94
N ILE A 29 -10.67 -8.77 11.82
CA ILE A 29 -12.11 -8.93 11.61
C ILE A 29 -12.42 -10.31 11.01
N THR A 30 -12.51 -11.35 11.84
CA THR A 30 -12.64 -12.74 11.37
C THR A 30 -14.07 -13.22 11.09
N LYS A 31 -15.11 -12.41 11.35
CA LYS A 31 -16.51 -12.87 11.40
C LYS A 31 -17.41 -12.43 10.23
N ARG A 32 -16.90 -11.69 9.24
CA ARG A 32 -17.70 -11.21 8.09
C ARG A 32 -16.97 -11.50 6.78
N ALA A 33 -17.71 -11.57 5.68
CA ALA A 33 -17.10 -11.60 4.37
C ALA A 33 -16.20 -10.37 4.20
N ILE A 34 -14.89 -10.59 3.99
CA ILE A 34 -13.91 -9.50 3.91
C ILE A 34 -13.47 -9.36 2.46
N THR A 35 -13.71 -8.19 1.90
CA THR A 35 -13.11 -7.79 0.62
C THR A 35 -11.82 -7.04 0.93
N VAL A 36 -10.69 -7.62 0.55
CA VAL A 36 -9.36 -7.03 0.73
C VAL A 36 -8.95 -6.38 -0.59
N SER A 37 -8.84 -5.04 -0.59
CA SER A 37 -8.50 -4.26 -1.78
C SER A 37 -7.04 -3.81 -1.76
N TYR A 38 -6.33 -3.98 -2.86
CA TYR A 38 -4.88 -3.84 -2.97
C TYR A 38 -4.47 -2.55 -3.71
N SER A 39 -4.77 -1.35 -3.21
CA SER A 39 -4.35 -0.11 -3.91
C SER A 39 -2.83 0.09 -3.84
N PRO A 40 -2.13 0.52 -4.91
CA PRO A 40 -2.63 1.11 -6.16
C PRO A 40 -2.99 0.10 -7.26
N LEU A 41 -2.85 -1.20 -7.01
CA LEU A 41 -3.25 -2.23 -7.95
C LEU A 41 -4.79 -2.35 -7.98
N PRO A 42 -5.43 -2.49 -9.16
CA PRO A 42 -6.88 -2.58 -9.27
C PRO A 42 -7.40 -4.00 -8.96
N PHE A 43 -6.84 -4.66 -7.96
CA PHE A 43 -7.24 -6.01 -7.56
C PHE A 43 -7.88 -5.97 -6.17
N SER A 44 -8.94 -6.76 -6.01
CA SER A 44 -9.56 -7.03 -4.72
C SER A 44 -9.80 -8.54 -4.62
N LEU A 45 -9.58 -9.10 -3.45
CA LEU A 45 -9.86 -10.50 -3.16
C LEU A 45 -11.03 -10.58 -2.18
N ASP A 46 -12.03 -11.39 -2.52
CA ASP A 46 -13.14 -11.71 -1.63
C ASP A 46 -12.82 -12.96 -0.82
N ASN A 47 -12.90 -12.84 0.51
CA ASN A 47 -12.58 -13.90 1.46
C ASN A 47 -11.21 -14.60 1.25
N PRO A 48 -10.12 -13.85 1.07
CA PRO A 48 -8.80 -14.46 0.94
C PRO A 48 -8.42 -15.22 2.22
N HIS A 49 -7.75 -16.36 2.05
CA HIS A 49 -7.20 -17.12 3.16
C HIS A 49 -6.26 -16.24 4.01
N LYS A 50 -6.26 -16.38 5.34
CA LYS A 50 -5.45 -15.54 6.25
C LYS A 50 -3.97 -15.49 5.88
N LEU A 51 -3.42 -16.61 5.39
CA LEU A 51 -2.03 -16.71 4.93
C LEU A 51 -1.77 -15.80 3.71
N ILE A 52 -2.73 -15.71 2.78
CA ILE A 52 -2.64 -14.82 1.61
C ILE A 52 -2.62 -13.36 2.08
N ILE A 53 -3.53 -12.98 2.99
CA ILE A 53 -3.56 -11.63 3.56
C ILE A 53 -2.21 -11.30 4.22
N PHE A 54 -1.68 -12.21 5.02
CA PHE A 54 -0.41 -12.03 5.73
C PHE A 54 0.78 -11.85 4.78
N VAL A 55 0.92 -12.73 3.78
CA VAL A 55 1.97 -12.63 2.76
C VAL A 55 1.83 -11.31 1.99
N SER A 56 0.61 -10.93 1.62
CA SER A 56 0.41 -9.69 0.90
C SER A 56 0.71 -8.44 1.74
N ILE A 57 0.46 -8.44 3.06
CA ILE A 57 0.86 -7.34 3.96
C ILE A 57 2.38 -7.16 3.91
N ILE A 58 3.14 -8.25 4.00
CA ILE A 58 4.62 -8.21 3.95
C ILE A 58 5.09 -7.59 2.64
N ILE A 59 4.54 -8.06 1.51
CA ILE A 59 4.87 -7.54 0.18
C ILE A 59 4.57 -6.03 0.11
N TYR A 60 3.38 -5.62 0.58
CA TYR A 60 2.95 -4.22 0.55
C TYR A 60 3.78 -3.31 1.45
N ILE A 61 4.23 -3.79 2.61
CA ILE A 61 5.15 -3.06 3.48
C ILE A 61 6.47 -2.80 2.74
N ILE A 62 7.05 -3.83 2.11
CA ILE A 62 8.30 -3.71 1.34
C ILE A 62 8.11 -2.71 0.20
N LEU A 63 7.02 -2.82 -0.55
CA LEU A 63 6.71 -1.94 -1.67
C LEU A 63 6.56 -0.48 -1.20
N THR A 64 5.86 -0.26 -0.09
CA THR A 64 5.66 1.07 0.50
C THR A 64 6.99 1.67 0.97
N LEU A 65 7.89 0.88 1.56
CA LEU A 65 9.23 1.33 1.95
C LEU A 65 10.07 1.75 0.73
N ILE A 66 10.03 0.98 -0.36
CA ILE A 66 10.72 1.32 -1.61
C ILE A 66 10.16 2.63 -2.19
N LEU A 67 8.83 2.76 -2.29
CA LEU A 67 8.15 3.98 -2.75
C LEU A 67 8.51 5.19 -1.89
N ALA A 68 8.54 5.04 -0.56
CA ALA A 68 8.93 6.09 0.37
C ALA A 68 10.40 6.49 0.18
N ALA A 69 11.31 5.53 0.02
CA ALA A 69 12.73 5.80 -0.22
C ALA A 69 12.96 6.54 -1.54
N VAL A 70 12.28 6.11 -2.62
CA VAL A 70 12.33 6.79 -3.93
C VAL A 70 11.76 8.21 -3.81
N THR A 71 10.62 8.38 -3.14
CA THR A 71 9.99 9.69 -2.93
C THR A 71 10.91 10.63 -2.14
N ALA A 72 11.54 10.13 -1.06
CA ALA A 72 12.49 10.88 -0.25
C ALA A 72 13.77 11.24 -1.01
N HIS A 73 14.31 10.31 -1.82
CA HIS A 73 15.46 10.57 -2.68
C HIS A 73 15.15 11.66 -3.72
N TYR A 74 14.00 11.58 -4.38
CA TYR A 74 13.54 12.60 -5.31
C TYR A 74 13.28 13.96 -4.64
N ALA A 75 12.83 13.97 -3.38
CA ALA A 75 12.67 15.20 -2.60
C ALA A 75 14.02 15.82 -2.22
N LYS A 76 15.00 14.99 -1.84
CA LYS A 76 16.36 15.43 -1.49
C LYS A 76 17.13 15.94 -2.70
N SER A 77 17.04 15.28 -3.86
CA SER A 77 17.66 15.71 -5.13
C SER A 77 17.15 17.08 -5.63
N ARG A 78 16.14 17.64 -4.96
CA ARG A 78 15.48 18.88 -5.34
C ARG A 78 15.72 20.04 -4.36
N ARG A 79 16.27 19.76 -3.18
CA ARG A 79 16.88 20.78 -2.32
C ARG A 79 18.27 21.09 -2.86
#